data_AF-A0A0B1SWR9-F1
#
_entry.id   AF-A0A0B1SWR9-F1
#
_cell.length_a   1.000
_cell.length_b   1.000
_cell.length_c   1.000
_cell.angle_alpha   90.00
_cell.angle_beta   90.00
_cell.angle_gamma   90.00
#
_symmetry.space_group_name_H-M   'P 1'
#
loop_
_entity.id
_entity.type
_entity.pdbx_description
1 polymer ?
#
loop_
_entity_poly.entity_id
_entity_poly.type
_entity_poly.pdbx_seq_one_letter_code
_entity_poly.pdbx_strand_id
1 'polypeptide(L)'
;MYMVSDKPMNHPRISEAEKQYITKAVEESIGKHTGKPPATPWVSILTSRAVWACWFGHFAGDWGAYTMLVSLPSFLKDVLGLDLSSASFFKLGMLSAIPYIAYFVVINVGGVLADFIRSRKILGTLNTRRAAMLLALLGQAAFLVLSGYCKCGQDALVIIFITAGMAISGLQYSGFVVNYLDIAPPFSGTVMGIGNTISCLAGIVSPMVTSALTPNGTQEEWQSVLWLTAGILGAGSLIFALFASGEVQEWAKLKSSGTAEELPLKDADMEKDAH
;
A
#
# COMPACT_ATOMS: atom_id res chain seq x y z
N MET A 1 0.00 2.49 -31.93
CA MET A 1 -0.39 2.62 -30.51
C MET A 1 -1.90 2.91 -30.45
N TYR A 2 -2.75 1.91 -30.74
CA TYR A 2 -4.20 2.13 -30.98
C TYR A 2 -5.10 1.89 -29.75
N MET A 3 -4.57 1.38 -28.64
CA MET A 3 -5.36 1.01 -27.44
C MET A 3 -4.92 1.70 -26.15
N VAL A 4 -3.80 2.45 -26.15
CA VAL A 4 -3.25 3.07 -24.95
C VAL A 4 -2.88 4.51 -25.27
N SER A 5 -3.24 5.43 -24.38
CA SER A 5 -2.91 6.85 -24.48
C SER A 5 -2.68 7.40 -23.08
N ASP A 6 -1.64 8.21 -22.90
CA ASP A 6 -1.26 8.74 -21.58
C ASP A 6 -2.26 9.75 -21.03
N LYS A 7 -3.06 10.36 -21.90
CA LYS A 7 -4.08 11.35 -21.55
C LYS A 7 -5.41 11.00 -22.21
N PRO A 8 -6.55 11.18 -21.51
CA PRO A 8 -7.88 11.03 -22.11
C PRO A 8 -8.03 11.84 -23.40
N MET A 9 -7.46 13.05 -23.45
CA MET A 9 -7.51 13.94 -24.62
C MET A 9 -6.87 13.38 -25.88
N ASN A 10 -5.91 12.45 -25.73
CA ASN A 10 -5.16 11.87 -26.85
C ASN A 10 -5.74 10.52 -27.29
N HIS A 11 -6.77 10.01 -26.59
CA HIS A 11 -7.32 8.70 -26.86
C HIS A 11 -8.28 8.74 -28.06
N PRO A 12 -8.04 7.96 -29.13
CA PRO A 12 -8.77 8.10 -30.39
C PRO A 12 -10.23 7.61 -30.34
N ARG A 13 -10.62 6.85 -29.30
CA ARG A 13 -11.95 6.24 -29.16
C ARG A 13 -12.74 6.71 -27.93
N ILE A 14 -12.22 7.67 -27.17
CA ILE A 14 -12.94 8.15 -25.98
C ILE A 14 -14.15 9.00 -26.42
N SER A 15 -15.28 8.83 -25.73
CA SER A 15 -16.43 9.72 -25.98
C SER A 15 -16.13 11.12 -25.46
N GLU A 16 -16.66 12.15 -26.11
CA GLU A 16 -16.47 13.53 -25.66
C GLU A 16 -17.08 13.76 -24.25
N ALA A 17 -18.19 13.09 -23.95
CA ALA A 17 -18.81 13.13 -22.62
C ALA A 17 -17.89 12.57 -21.52
N GLU A 18 -17.26 11.42 -21.75
CA GLU A 18 -16.31 10.81 -20.82
C GLU A 18 -15.03 11.65 -20.68
N LYS A 19 -14.54 12.19 -21.80
CA LYS A 19 -13.38 13.09 -21.81
C LYS A 19 -13.62 14.33 -20.95
N GLN A 20 -14.78 14.96 -21.08
CA GLN A 20 -15.17 16.12 -20.27
C GLN A 20 -15.34 15.74 -18.79
N TYR A 21 -15.98 14.59 -18.51
CA TYR A 21 -16.15 14.08 -17.15
C TYR A 21 -14.81 13.88 -16.44
N ILE A 22 -13.87 13.16 -17.07
CA ILE A 22 -12.55 12.88 -16.47
C ILE A 22 -11.75 14.18 -16.30
N THR A 23 -11.72 15.04 -17.32
CA THR A 23 -10.94 16.29 -17.27
C THR A 23 -11.45 17.18 -16.14
N LYS A 24 -12.77 17.35 -16.02
CA LYS A 24 -13.39 18.14 -14.97
C LYS A 24 -13.11 17.56 -13.58
N ALA A 25 -13.25 16.24 -13.40
CA ALA A 25 -12.97 15.57 -12.12
C ALA A 25 -11.50 15.74 -11.69
N VAL A 26 -10.56 15.67 -12.62
CA VAL A 26 -9.14 15.93 -12.35
C VAL A 26 -8.92 17.39 -11.96
N GLU A 27 -9.45 18.35 -12.72
CA GLU A 27 -9.31 19.78 -12.39
C GLU A 27 -9.93 20.16 -11.04
N GLU A 28 -11.05 19.55 -10.66
CA GLU A 28 -11.68 19.74 -9.35
C GLU A 28 -10.83 19.18 -8.19
N SER A 29 -10.09 18.09 -8.43
CA SER A 29 -9.29 17.43 -7.38
C SER A 29 -7.90 18.05 -7.20
N ILE A 30 -7.21 18.43 -8.28
CA ILE A 30 -5.81 18.88 -8.25
C ILE A 30 -5.60 20.28 -8.82
N GLY A 31 -6.63 20.95 -9.35
CA GLY A 31 -6.49 22.25 -10.02
C GLY A 31 -6.21 22.15 -11.53
N LYS A 32 -6.27 23.29 -12.22
CA LYS A 32 -6.09 23.36 -13.68
C LYS A 32 -4.67 23.03 -14.10
N HIS A 33 -4.54 22.16 -15.10
CA HIS A 33 -3.26 21.79 -15.65
C HIS A 33 -2.69 22.91 -16.54
N THR A 34 -1.46 23.36 -16.26
CA THR A 34 -0.79 24.43 -17.01
C THR A 34 -0.06 23.92 -18.27
N GLY A 35 -0.20 22.64 -18.61
CA GLY A 35 0.42 22.01 -19.78
C GLY A 35 1.89 21.57 -19.56
N LYS A 36 2.53 21.97 -18.46
CA LYS A 36 3.85 21.47 -18.03
C LYS A 36 3.72 20.64 -16.76
N PRO A 37 4.46 19.52 -16.63
CA PRO A 37 4.51 18.78 -15.37
C PRO A 37 5.10 19.69 -14.28
N PRO A 38 4.50 19.73 -13.08
CA PRO A 38 5.03 20.52 -11.98
C PRO A 38 6.39 19.97 -11.54
N ALA A 39 7.30 20.85 -11.12
CA ALA A 39 8.56 20.43 -10.53
C ALA A 39 8.31 19.61 -9.25
N THR A 40 9.06 18.52 -9.06
CA THR A 40 8.86 17.61 -7.93
C THR A 40 9.19 18.30 -6.60
N PRO A 41 8.23 18.44 -5.65
CA PRO A 41 8.46 19.12 -4.39
C PRO A 41 9.11 18.18 -3.36
N TRP A 42 10.39 17.85 -3.57
CA TRP A 42 11.13 16.86 -2.78
C TRP A 42 11.06 17.07 -1.27
N VAL A 43 11.28 18.31 -0.81
CA VAL A 43 11.25 18.65 0.62
C VAL A 43 9.86 18.36 1.18
N SER A 44 8.80 18.84 0.53
CA SER A 44 7.42 18.64 0.97
C SER A 44 7.03 17.16 1.03
N ILE A 45 7.46 16.35 0.06
CA ILE A 45 7.25 14.90 0.05
C ILE A 45 7.94 14.27 1.26
N LEU A 46 9.23 14.56 1.48
CA LEU A 46 10.04 13.97 2.53
C LEU A 46 9.68 14.46 3.94
N THR A 47 9.01 15.60 4.07
CA THR A 47 8.50 16.11 5.36
C THR A 47 7.03 15.78 5.62
N SER A 48 6.32 15.19 4.66
CA SER A 48 4.87 14.94 4.77
C SER A 48 4.56 13.76 5.67
N ARG A 49 3.81 14.01 6.75
CA ARG A 49 3.35 12.97 7.69
C ARG A 49 2.49 11.91 7.00
N ALA A 50 1.62 12.32 6.08
CA ALA A 50 0.74 11.40 5.34
C ALA A 50 1.54 10.48 4.41
N VAL A 51 2.64 10.96 3.82
CA VAL A 51 3.54 10.16 2.98
C VAL A 51 4.25 9.11 3.83
N TRP A 52 4.85 9.52 4.95
CA TRP A 52 5.49 8.60 5.89
C TRP A 52 4.50 7.55 6.44
N ALA A 53 3.26 7.96 6.75
CA ALA A 53 2.22 7.04 7.18
C ALA A 53 1.97 5.93 6.14
N CYS A 54 1.88 6.28 4.85
CA CYS A 54 1.74 5.31 3.77
C CYS A 54 2.98 4.40 3.66
N TRP A 55 4.19 4.95 3.71
CA TRP A 55 5.42 4.16 3.60
C TRP A 55 5.59 3.15 4.74
N PHE A 56 5.35 3.57 5.99
CA PHE A 56 5.42 2.65 7.13
C PHE A 56 4.31 1.60 7.10
N GLY A 57 3.08 1.98 6.71
CA GLY A 57 1.99 1.02 6.53
C GLY A 57 2.29 -0.01 5.44
N HIS A 58 2.83 0.44 4.31
CA HIS A 58 3.27 -0.42 3.20
C HIS A 58 4.37 -1.38 3.64
N PHE A 59 5.43 -0.86 4.26
CA PHE A 59 6.55 -1.64 4.78
C PHE A 59 6.09 -2.73 5.76
N ALA A 60 5.21 -2.39 6.70
CA ALA A 60 4.70 -3.34 7.68
C ALA A 60 3.87 -4.45 7.03
N GLY A 61 2.99 -4.08 6.09
CA GLY A 61 2.20 -5.04 5.32
C GLY A 61 3.05 -6.04 4.54
N ASP A 62 4.03 -5.52 3.82
CA ASP A 62 4.96 -6.35 3.04
C ASP A 62 5.89 -7.16 3.92
N TRP A 63 6.27 -6.67 5.11
CA TRP A 63 7.00 -7.50 6.08
C TRP A 63 6.22 -8.78 6.40
N GLY A 64 4.94 -8.66 6.74
CA GLY A 64 4.09 -9.83 7.03
C GLY A 64 3.93 -10.76 5.82
N ALA A 65 3.68 -10.18 4.64
CA ALA A 65 3.53 -10.94 3.40
C ALA A 65 4.81 -11.67 3.00
N TYR A 66 5.96 -11.01 3.01
CA TYR A 66 7.25 -11.59 2.63
C TYR A 66 7.78 -12.60 3.64
N THR A 67 7.57 -12.35 4.94
CA THR A 67 7.93 -13.33 6.00
C THR A 67 7.27 -14.67 5.72
N MET A 68 5.96 -14.66 5.44
CA MET A 68 5.22 -15.87 5.08
C MET A 68 5.61 -16.37 3.69
N LEU A 69 5.82 -15.51 2.70
CA LEU A 69 6.24 -15.93 1.36
C LEU A 69 7.49 -16.81 1.37
N VAL A 70 8.52 -16.38 2.10
CA VAL A 70 9.80 -17.07 2.13
C VAL A 70 9.80 -18.20 3.16
N SER A 71 9.15 -17.99 4.31
CA SER A 71 9.33 -18.87 5.46
C SER A 71 8.18 -19.85 5.66
N LEU A 72 7.06 -19.72 4.93
CA LEU A 72 5.89 -20.61 5.06
C LEU A 72 6.22 -22.09 4.83
N PRO A 73 7.01 -22.48 3.81
CA PRO A 73 7.36 -23.90 3.63
C PRO A 73 8.14 -24.46 4.83
N SER A 74 9.10 -23.68 5.36
CA SER A 74 9.88 -24.06 6.54
C SER A 74 9.00 -24.13 7.79
N PHE A 75 8.13 -23.13 7.99
CA PHE A 75 7.18 -23.10 9.09
C PHE A 75 6.27 -24.34 9.08
N LEU A 76 5.68 -24.67 7.92
CA LEU A 76 4.81 -25.84 7.80
C LEU A 76 5.59 -27.15 8.00
N LYS A 77 6.82 -27.24 7.51
CA LYS A 77 7.68 -28.41 7.74
C LYS A 77 7.97 -28.60 9.24
N ASP A 78 8.42 -27.54 9.90
CA ASP A 78 8.88 -27.59 11.28
C ASP A 78 7.71 -27.77 12.27
N VAL A 79 6.58 -27.11 12.02
CA VAL A 79 5.39 -27.15 12.91
C VAL A 79 4.51 -28.38 12.65
N LEU A 80 4.35 -28.81 11.40
CA LEU A 80 3.52 -29.98 11.07
C LEU A 80 4.32 -31.29 11.05
N GLY A 81 5.64 -31.22 11.20
CA GLY A 81 6.52 -32.41 11.16
C GLY A 81 6.43 -33.19 9.85
N LEU A 82 6.06 -32.52 8.75
CA LEU A 82 5.90 -33.17 7.45
C LEU A 82 7.28 -33.54 6.89
N ASP A 83 7.62 -34.82 6.94
CA ASP A 83 8.80 -35.37 6.27
C ASP A 83 8.77 -35.04 4.77
N LEU A 84 9.90 -34.57 4.22
CA LEU A 84 10.07 -34.19 2.81
C LEU A 84 10.12 -35.40 1.85
N SER A 85 9.28 -36.41 2.07
CA SER A 85 9.09 -37.49 1.10
C SER A 85 8.49 -36.94 -0.20
N SER A 86 8.76 -37.57 -1.34
CA SER A 86 8.27 -37.12 -2.65
C SER A 86 6.74 -36.94 -2.69
N ALA A 87 5.99 -37.75 -1.91
CA ALA A 87 4.53 -37.63 -1.77
C ALA A 87 4.12 -36.45 -0.88
N SER A 88 4.89 -36.17 0.18
CA SER A 88 4.65 -35.03 1.08
C SER A 88 5.01 -33.69 0.44
N PHE A 89 5.99 -33.65 -0.47
CA PHE A 89 6.40 -32.42 -1.15
C PHE A 89 5.27 -31.82 -2.02
N PHE A 90 4.58 -32.66 -2.80
CA PHE A 90 3.42 -32.21 -3.59
C PHE A 90 2.28 -31.71 -2.69
N LYS A 91 2.02 -32.41 -1.59
CA LYS A 91 1.02 -32.01 -0.58
C LYS A 91 1.39 -30.67 0.08
N LEU A 92 2.66 -30.48 0.45
CA LEU A 92 3.16 -29.23 1.03
C LEU A 92 3.05 -28.07 0.05
N GLY A 93 3.38 -28.29 -1.23
CA GLY A 93 3.21 -27.30 -2.29
C GLY A 93 1.75 -26.89 -2.49
N MET A 94 0.83 -27.87 -2.55
CA MET A 94 -0.60 -27.58 -2.64
C MET A 94 -1.12 -26.81 -1.42
N LEU A 95 -0.75 -27.24 -0.21
CA LEU A 95 -1.16 -26.58 1.03
C LEU A 95 -0.60 -25.16 1.14
N SER A 96 0.64 -24.94 0.68
CA SER A 96 1.27 -23.62 0.65
C SER A 96 0.62 -22.68 -0.36
N ALA A 97 -0.05 -23.20 -1.40
CA ALA A 97 -0.73 -22.36 -2.40
C ALA A 97 -2.08 -21.79 -1.90
N ILE A 98 -2.76 -22.49 -0.98
CA ILE A 98 -4.10 -22.12 -0.49
C ILE A 98 -4.14 -20.70 0.10
N PRO A 99 -3.21 -20.29 0.99
CA PRO A 99 -3.16 -18.93 1.52
C PRO A 99 -3.07 -17.85 0.45
N TYR A 100 -2.29 -18.07 -0.62
CA TYR A 100 -2.09 -17.06 -1.67
C TYR A 100 -3.28 -16.97 -2.63
N ILE A 101 -3.99 -18.07 -2.87
CA ILE A 101 -5.26 -18.04 -3.62
C ILE A 101 -6.29 -17.22 -2.84
N ALA A 102 -6.42 -17.48 -1.53
CA ALA A 102 -7.33 -16.72 -0.68
C ALA A 102 -6.93 -15.23 -0.61
N TYR A 103 -5.64 -14.93 -0.50
CA TYR A 103 -5.09 -13.57 -0.58
C TYR A 103 -5.51 -12.87 -1.87
N PHE A 104 -5.30 -13.51 -3.03
CA PHE A 104 -5.70 -12.95 -4.33
C PHE A 104 -7.20 -12.64 -4.39
N VAL A 105 -8.05 -13.54 -3.91
CA VAL A 105 -9.51 -13.31 -3.89
C VAL A 105 -9.85 -12.10 -3.03
N VAL A 106 -9.29 -12.00 -1.82
CA VAL A 106 -9.60 -10.89 -0.90
C VAL A 106 -9.04 -9.55 -1.38
N ILE A 107 -7.91 -9.51 -2.09
CA ILE A 107 -7.41 -8.27 -2.72
C ILE A 107 -8.49 -7.68 -3.66
N ASN A 108 -9.05 -8.52 -4.53
CA ASN A 108 -10.06 -8.09 -5.50
C ASN A 108 -11.38 -7.71 -4.82
N VAL A 109 -11.88 -8.56 -3.92
CA VAL A 109 -13.12 -8.31 -3.17
C VAL A 109 -12.98 -7.06 -2.29
N GLY A 110 -11.81 -6.87 -1.67
CA GLY A 110 -11.51 -5.72 -0.81
C GLY A 110 -11.55 -4.38 -1.55
N GLY A 111 -11.12 -4.36 -2.82
CA GLY A 111 -11.25 -3.18 -3.68
C GLY A 111 -12.72 -2.84 -3.96
N VAL A 112 -13.50 -3.83 -4.42
CA VAL A 112 -14.94 -3.67 -4.71
C VAL A 112 -15.71 -3.24 -3.45
N LEU A 113 -15.40 -3.84 -2.30
CA LEU A 113 -16.03 -3.49 -1.03
C LEU A 113 -15.70 -2.06 -0.60
N ALA A 114 -14.44 -1.63 -0.74
CA ALA A 114 -14.04 -0.26 -0.41
C ALA A 114 -14.76 0.77 -1.27
N ASP A 115 -14.92 0.51 -2.57
CA ASP A 115 -15.65 1.38 -3.48
C ASP A 115 -17.16 1.37 -3.21
N PHE A 116 -17.73 0.22 -2.85
CA PHE A 116 -19.13 0.13 -2.40
C PHE A 116 -19.37 0.98 -1.13
N ILE A 117 -18.50 0.86 -0.13
CA ILE A 117 -18.58 1.63 1.13
C ILE A 117 -18.51 3.14 0.86
N ARG A 118 -17.60 3.57 -0.03
CA ARG A 118 -17.41 4.98 -0.38
C ARG A 118 -18.56 5.53 -1.23
N SER A 119 -19.00 4.79 -2.25
CA SER A 119 -20.10 5.22 -3.14
C SER A 119 -21.44 5.35 -2.41
N ARG A 120 -21.67 4.52 -1.38
CA ARG A 120 -22.83 4.61 -0.49
C ARG A 120 -22.67 5.64 0.63
N LYS A 121 -21.53 6.35 0.70
CA LYS A 121 -21.20 7.33 1.74
C LYS A 121 -21.30 6.75 3.17
N ILE A 122 -21.05 5.45 3.33
CA ILE A 122 -21.06 4.77 4.64
C ILE A 122 -19.85 5.25 5.47
N LEU A 123 -18.69 5.30 4.83
CA LEU A 123 -17.45 5.86 5.40
C LEU A 123 -16.81 6.82 4.39
N GLY A 124 -16.20 7.90 4.91
CA GLY A 124 -15.35 8.78 4.10
C GLY A 124 -14.06 8.08 3.67
N THR A 125 -13.37 8.61 2.64
CA THR A 125 -12.16 8.01 2.05
C THR A 125 -11.15 7.60 3.12
N LEU A 126 -10.75 8.52 4.00
CA LEU A 126 -9.78 8.25 5.05
C LEU A 126 -10.21 7.10 5.98
N ASN A 127 -11.46 7.11 6.44
CA ASN A 127 -11.95 6.08 7.36
C ASN A 127 -12.05 4.71 6.67
N THR A 128 -12.39 4.66 5.38
CA THR A 128 -12.34 3.43 4.59
C THR A 128 -10.90 2.89 4.50
N ARG A 129 -9.91 3.76 4.19
CA ARG A 129 -8.50 3.33 4.12
C ARG A 129 -7.97 2.87 5.48
N ARG A 130 -8.30 3.58 6.55
CA ARG A 130 -7.92 3.22 7.93
C ARG A 130 -8.52 1.89 8.35
N ALA A 131 -9.82 1.69 8.12
CA ALA A 131 -10.49 0.43 8.44
C ALA A 131 -9.86 -0.74 7.67
N ALA A 132 -9.60 -0.57 6.37
CA ALA A 132 -8.94 -1.59 5.56
C ALA A 132 -7.55 -1.95 6.12
N MET A 133 -6.71 -0.96 6.43
CA MET A 133 -5.37 -1.20 6.98
C MET A 133 -5.39 -1.82 8.38
N LEU A 134 -6.29 -1.37 9.27
CA LEU A 134 -6.42 -1.92 10.62
C LEU A 134 -6.89 -3.38 10.56
N LEU A 135 -7.92 -3.68 9.78
CA LEU A 135 -8.43 -5.04 9.63
C LEU A 135 -7.39 -5.97 8.98
N ALA A 136 -6.70 -5.47 7.94
CA ALA A 136 -5.67 -6.24 7.25
C ALA A 136 -4.52 -6.61 8.19
N LEU A 137 -3.86 -5.61 8.78
CA LEU A 137 -2.61 -5.82 9.50
C LEU A 137 -2.83 -6.42 10.89
N LEU A 138 -3.83 -5.94 11.65
CA LEU A 138 -4.14 -6.52 12.96
C LEU A 138 -4.78 -7.90 12.83
N GLY A 139 -5.63 -8.10 11.82
CA GLY A 139 -6.20 -9.40 11.52
C GLY A 139 -5.13 -10.42 11.14
N GLN A 140 -4.21 -10.04 10.25
CA GLN A 140 -3.06 -10.87 9.89
C GLN A 140 -2.21 -11.19 11.12
N ALA A 141 -1.87 -10.19 11.93
CA ALA A 141 -1.10 -10.38 13.15
C ALA A 141 -1.77 -11.37 14.11
N ALA A 142 -3.07 -11.23 14.36
CA ALA A 142 -3.81 -12.10 15.24
C ALA A 142 -3.81 -13.55 14.74
N PHE A 143 -4.15 -13.78 13.47
CA PHE A 143 -4.20 -15.13 12.91
C PHE A 143 -2.82 -15.79 12.82
N LEU A 144 -1.77 -15.02 12.49
CA LEU A 144 -0.40 -15.54 12.49
C LEU A 144 0.08 -15.91 13.89
N VAL A 145 -0.21 -15.12 14.91
CA VAL A 145 0.13 -15.48 16.29
C VAL A 145 -0.64 -16.73 16.73
N LEU A 146 -1.94 -16.82 16.41
CA LEU A 146 -2.76 -17.98 16.73
C LEU A 146 -2.23 -19.28 16.08
N SER A 147 -1.70 -19.22 14.87
CA SER A 147 -1.13 -20.41 14.21
C SER A 147 0.12 -20.95 14.92
N GLY A 148 0.90 -20.08 15.58
CA GLY A 148 2.07 -20.47 16.37
C GLY A 148 1.75 -21.23 17.66
N TYR A 149 0.50 -21.18 18.14
CA TYR A 149 0.05 -21.85 19.37
C TYR A 149 -0.76 -23.13 19.12
N CYS A 150 -0.93 -23.53 17.86
CA CYS A 150 -1.51 -24.83 17.54
C CYS A 150 -0.61 -25.97 18.04
N LYS A 151 -1.22 -27.03 18.58
CA LYS A 151 -0.50 -28.20 19.12
C LYS A 151 -0.39 -29.33 18.09
N CYS A 152 0.43 -30.33 18.39
CA CYS A 152 0.55 -31.54 17.57
C CYS A 152 -0.84 -32.15 17.25
N GLY A 153 -1.09 -32.49 15.98
CA GLY A 153 -2.35 -33.03 15.51
C GLY A 153 -3.42 -31.99 15.14
N GLN A 154 -3.10 -30.69 15.21
CA GLN A 154 -3.97 -29.58 14.82
C GLN A 154 -3.61 -28.97 13.46
N ASP A 155 -3.07 -29.77 12.55
CA ASP A 155 -2.51 -29.31 11.27
C ASP A 155 -3.51 -28.50 10.43
N ALA A 156 -4.78 -28.94 10.43
CA ALA A 156 -5.85 -28.23 9.73
C ALA A 156 -6.09 -26.83 10.30
N LEU A 157 -5.98 -26.65 11.63
CA LEU A 157 -6.15 -25.34 12.27
C LEU A 157 -5.01 -24.39 11.91
N VAL A 158 -3.77 -24.89 11.85
CA VAL A 158 -2.60 -24.11 11.40
C VAL A 158 -2.84 -23.56 10.00
N ILE A 159 -3.27 -24.42 9.07
CA ILE A 159 -3.54 -24.03 7.68
C ILE A 159 -4.70 -23.03 7.61
N ILE A 160 -5.76 -23.24 8.38
CA ILE A 160 -6.91 -22.31 8.44
C ILE A 160 -6.47 -20.94 8.93
N PHE A 161 -5.68 -20.87 10.01
CA PHE A 161 -5.22 -19.59 10.56
C PHE A 161 -4.27 -18.87 9.63
N ILE A 162 -3.28 -19.56 9.05
CA ILE A 162 -2.38 -18.95 8.06
C ILE A 162 -3.17 -18.46 6.84
N THR A 163 -4.09 -19.28 6.34
CA THR A 163 -4.94 -18.91 5.20
C THR A 163 -5.80 -17.70 5.53
N ALA A 164 -6.43 -17.65 6.71
CA ALA A 164 -7.23 -16.51 7.15
C ALA A 164 -6.39 -15.24 7.33
N GLY A 165 -5.19 -15.37 7.91
CA GLY A 165 -4.24 -14.27 8.10
C GLY A 165 -3.72 -13.70 6.79
N MET A 166 -3.37 -14.56 5.83
CA MET A 166 -2.98 -14.14 4.48
C MET A 166 -4.17 -13.59 3.70
N ALA A 167 -5.36 -14.17 3.83
CA ALA A 167 -6.55 -13.68 3.15
C ALA A 167 -6.89 -12.26 3.61
N ILE A 168 -7.03 -12.05 4.92
CA ILE A 168 -7.44 -10.74 5.47
C ILE A 168 -6.39 -9.65 5.19
N SER A 169 -5.11 -10.00 5.14
CA SER A 169 -4.06 -9.03 4.77
C SER A 169 -4.26 -8.44 3.38
N GLY A 170 -4.97 -9.13 2.48
CA GLY A 170 -5.30 -8.63 1.13
C GLY A 170 -6.05 -7.30 1.13
N LEU A 171 -6.79 -7.00 2.20
CA LEU A 171 -7.48 -5.71 2.38
C LEU A 171 -6.51 -4.52 2.42
N GLN A 172 -5.23 -4.72 2.71
CA GLN A 172 -4.26 -3.61 2.74
C GLN A 172 -4.14 -2.87 1.41
N TYR A 173 -4.37 -3.56 0.27
CA TYR A 173 -4.28 -2.96 -1.07
C TYR A 173 -5.41 -1.96 -1.33
N SER A 174 -6.58 -2.14 -0.72
CA SER A 174 -7.63 -1.12 -0.74
C SER A 174 -7.39 0.00 0.28
N GLY A 175 -6.39 -0.16 1.14
CA GLY A 175 -5.87 0.83 2.07
C GLY A 175 -4.75 1.68 1.47
N PHE A 176 -3.50 1.24 1.60
CA PHE A 176 -2.33 2.08 1.35
C PHE A 176 -2.07 2.37 -0.15
N VAL A 177 -2.30 1.40 -1.05
CA VAL A 177 -1.97 1.56 -2.48
C VAL A 177 -2.80 2.69 -3.09
N VAL A 178 -4.10 2.68 -2.82
CA VAL A 178 -4.99 3.74 -3.30
C VAL A 178 -4.74 5.06 -2.55
N ASN A 179 -4.24 5.00 -1.30
CA ASN A 179 -3.95 6.21 -0.53
C ASN A 179 -2.83 7.07 -1.14
N TYR A 180 -1.89 6.49 -1.90
CA TYR A 180 -0.90 7.28 -2.66
C TYR A 180 -1.56 8.20 -3.69
N LEU A 181 -2.63 7.73 -4.34
CA LEU A 181 -3.43 8.52 -5.26
C LEU A 181 -4.27 9.54 -4.49
N ASP A 182 -4.87 9.15 -3.36
CA ASP A 182 -5.71 10.05 -2.55
C ASP A 182 -4.91 11.27 -2.03
N ILE A 183 -3.63 11.09 -1.64
CA ILE A 183 -2.82 12.17 -1.05
C ILE A 183 -2.05 13.01 -2.07
N ALA A 184 -1.61 12.44 -3.20
CA ALA A 184 -0.74 13.14 -4.13
C ALA A 184 -0.93 12.67 -5.59
N PRO A 185 -2.10 12.87 -6.22
CA PRO A 185 -2.37 12.33 -7.55
C PRO A 185 -1.28 12.62 -8.61
N PRO A 186 -0.76 13.87 -8.75
CA PRO A 186 0.26 14.19 -9.76
C PRO A 186 1.63 13.54 -9.49
N PHE A 187 1.92 13.22 -8.24
CA PHE A 187 3.21 12.67 -7.79
C PHE A 187 3.09 11.23 -7.28
N SER A 188 1.91 10.61 -7.42
CA SER A 188 1.55 9.32 -6.84
C SER A 188 2.52 8.22 -7.26
N GLY A 189 2.89 8.17 -8.54
CA GLY A 189 3.89 7.23 -9.04
C GLY A 189 5.27 7.41 -8.41
N THR A 190 5.71 8.64 -8.16
CA THR A 190 7.00 8.93 -7.49
C THR A 190 6.96 8.52 -6.03
N VAL A 191 5.90 8.92 -5.30
CA VAL A 191 5.74 8.60 -3.87
C VAL A 191 5.57 7.09 -3.65
N MET A 192 4.79 6.43 -4.51
CA MET A 192 4.61 4.98 -4.49
C MET A 192 5.91 4.25 -4.83
N GLY A 193 6.68 4.74 -5.81
CA GLY A 193 7.97 4.16 -6.19
C GLY A 193 8.97 4.15 -5.02
N ILE A 194 9.14 5.28 -4.34
CA ILE A 194 9.98 5.38 -3.14
C ILE A 194 9.45 4.45 -2.04
N GLY A 195 8.14 4.45 -1.82
CA GLY A 195 7.49 3.58 -0.85
C GLY A 195 7.74 2.10 -1.13
N ASN A 196 7.67 1.68 -2.40
CA ASN A 196 7.97 0.33 -2.84
C ASN A 196 9.43 -0.03 -2.61
N THR A 197 10.37 0.89 -2.88
CA THR A 197 11.79 0.67 -2.57
C THR A 197 12.03 0.44 -1.08
N ILE A 198 11.41 1.23 -0.20
CA ILE A 198 11.48 1.04 1.25
C ILE A 198 10.86 -0.32 1.62
N SER A 199 9.73 -0.66 1.02
CA SER A 199 9.02 -1.92 1.27
C SER A 199 9.83 -3.16 0.86
N CYS A 200 10.56 -3.10 -0.27
CA CYS A 200 11.44 -4.19 -0.69
C CYS A 200 12.54 -4.50 0.34
N LEU A 201 12.94 -3.54 1.18
CA LEU A 201 13.86 -3.81 2.28
C LEU A 201 13.25 -4.81 3.28
N ALA A 202 11.94 -4.78 3.49
CA ALA A 202 11.26 -5.79 4.31
C ALA A 202 11.43 -7.19 3.74
N GLY A 203 11.36 -7.35 2.41
CA GLY A 203 11.57 -8.64 1.74
C GLY A 203 13.00 -9.17 1.83
N ILE A 204 13.98 -8.29 2.03
CA ILE A 204 15.39 -8.67 2.25
C ILE A 204 15.64 -9.01 3.72
N VAL A 205 15.15 -8.16 4.63
CA VAL A 205 15.45 -8.24 6.06
C VAL A 205 14.61 -9.31 6.76
N SER A 206 13.33 -9.47 6.39
CA SER A 206 12.44 -10.38 7.10
C SER A 206 12.87 -11.86 7.06
N PRO A 207 13.39 -12.42 5.95
CA PRO A 207 13.88 -13.80 5.94
C PRO A 207 15.19 -13.96 6.73
N MET A 208 16.06 -12.94 6.72
CA MET A 208 17.30 -12.96 7.51
C MET A 208 16.99 -13.00 9.01
N VAL A 209 16.06 -12.16 9.46
CA VAL A 209 15.60 -12.14 10.85
C VAL A 209 14.91 -13.45 11.21
N THR A 210 14.05 -13.98 10.33
CA THR A 210 13.39 -15.27 10.55
C THR A 210 14.41 -16.39 10.73
N SER A 211 15.37 -16.50 9.81
CA SER A 211 16.42 -17.52 9.88
C SER A 211 17.30 -17.40 11.13
N ALA A 212 17.57 -16.18 11.61
CA ALA A 212 18.35 -15.95 12.82
C ALA A 212 17.59 -16.32 14.09
N LEU A 213 16.26 -16.19 14.07
CA LEU A 213 15.38 -16.50 15.20
C LEU A 213 14.95 -17.97 15.25
N THR A 214 15.09 -18.72 14.16
CA THR A 214 14.72 -20.14 14.07
C THR A 214 15.93 -21.05 13.77
N PRO A 215 17.01 -21.04 14.58
CA PRO A 215 18.18 -21.88 14.32
C PRO A 215 17.88 -23.38 14.45
N ASN A 216 16.92 -23.77 15.30
CA ASN A 216 16.58 -25.17 15.55
C ASN A 216 15.19 -25.56 14.99
N GLY A 217 14.42 -24.60 14.48
CA GLY A 217 13.09 -24.82 13.95
C GLY A 217 12.06 -25.19 15.02
N THR A 218 12.26 -24.77 16.27
CA THR A 218 11.33 -25.13 17.35
C THR A 218 10.06 -24.27 17.30
N GLN A 219 8.98 -24.78 17.89
CA GLN A 219 7.73 -24.02 17.97
C GLN A 219 7.90 -22.68 18.72
N GLU A 220 8.71 -22.64 19.77
CA GLU A 220 8.97 -21.41 20.56
C GLU A 220 9.74 -20.36 19.75
N GLU A 221 10.70 -20.81 18.92
CA GLU A 221 11.43 -19.96 17.98
C GLU A 221 10.47 -19.34 16.94
N TRP A 222 9.59 -20.15 16.36
CA TRP A 222 8.56 -19.67 15.43
C TRP A 222 7.57 -18.71 16.08
N GLN A 223 7.14 -18.96 17.32
CA GLN A 223 6.30 -18.04 18.07
C GLN A 223 6.97 -16.67 18.23
N SER A 224 8.30 -16.64 18.44
CA SER A 224 9.06 -15.39 18.54
C SER A 224 9.04 -14.60 17.22
N VAL A 225 9.21 -15.27 16.08
CA VAL A 225 9.08 -14.66 14.74
C VAL A 225 7.68 -14.10 14.50
N LEU A 226 6.64 -14.85 14.88
CA LEU A 226 5.25 -14.46 14.70
C LEU A 226 4.87 -13.25 15.56
N TRP A 227 5.34 -13.20 16.81
CA TRP A 227 5.14 -12.04 17.69
C TRP A 227 5.90 -10.80 17.23
N LEU A 228 7.13 -10.97 16.74
CA LEU A 228 7.88 -9.86 16.12
C LEU A 228 7.12 -9.30 14.92
N THR A 229 6.65 -10.18 14.05
CA THR A 229 5.84 -9.82 12.88
C THR A 229 4.56 -9.11 13.31
N ALA A 230 3.86 -9.61 14.33
CA ALA A 230 2.67 -8.98 14.88
C ALA A 230 2.96 -7.58 15.44
N GLY A 231 4.10 -7.37 16.10
CA GLY A 231 4.54 -6.06 16.58
C GLY A 231 4.76 -5.06 15.45
N ILE A 232 5.42 -5.48 14.37
CA ILE A 232 5.67 -4.64 13.18
C ILE A 232 4.35 -4.30 12.48
N LEU A 233 3.48 -5.30 12.27
CA LEU A 233 2.15 -5.10 11.68
C LEU A 233 1.30 -4.15 12.52
N GLY A 234 1.30 -4.33 13.84
CA GLY A 234 0.60 -3.47 14.79
C GLY A 234 1.10 -2.02 14.75
N ALA A 235 2.41 -1.83 14.82
CA ALA A 235 3.03 -0.50 14.74
C ALA A 235 2.73 0.19 13.40
N GLY A 236 2.88 -0.50 12.28
CA GLY A 236 2.55 0.03 10.96
C GLY A 236 1.08 0.41 10.81
N SER A 237 0.17 -0.44 11.32
CA SER A 237 -1.27 -0.17 11.32
C SER A 237 -1.62 1.06 12.16
N LEU A 238 -0.98 1.22 13.32
CA LEU A 238 -1.20 2.35 14.21
C LEU A 238 -0.66 3.66 13.61
N ILE A 239 0.56 3.65 13.07
CA ILE A 239 1.15 4.81 12.40
C ILE A 239 0.27 5.24 11.22
N PHE A 240 -0.18 4.28 10.39
CA PHE A 240 -1.10 4.57 9.30
C PHE A 240 -2.42 5.14 9.81
N ALA A 241 -3.03 4.50 10.82
CA ALA A 241 -4.32 4.93 11.37
C ALA A 241 -4.25 6.34 11.98
N LEU A 242 -3.13 6.74 12.58
CA LEU A 242 -2.98 8.06 13.20
C LEU A 242 -2.65 9.16 12.18
N PHE A 243 -1.76 8.89 11.22
CA PHE A 243 -1.16 9.93 10.39
C PHE A 243 -1.57 9.92 8.91
N ALA A 244 -2.29 8.89 8.44
CA ALA A 244 -2.81 8.90 7.07
C ALA A 244 -3.82 10.05 6.87
N SER A 245 -3.81 10.57 5.65
CA SER A 245 -4.81 11.52 5.13
C SER A 245 -5.54 10.89 3.95
N GLY A 246 -6.82 11.22 3.79
CA GLY A 246 -7.64 10.83 2.63
C GLY A 246 -7.97 12.00 1.71
N GLU A 247 -7.26 13.11 1.86
CA GLU A 247 -7.37 14.32 1.04
C GLU A 247 -6.03 14.66 0.39
N VAL A 248 -6.13 15.28 -0.79
CA VAL A 248 -4.98 15.75 -1.56
C VAL A 248 -4.19 16.77 -0.74
N GLN A 249 -2.90 16.50 -0.56
CA GLN A 249 -2.01 17.36 0.21
C GLN A 249 -1.82 18.70 -0.50
N GLU A 250 -1.71 19.79 0.26
CA GLU A 250 -1.58 21.16 -0.32
C GLU A 250 -0.40 21.31 -1.28
N TRP A 251 0.73 20.66 -0.98
CA TRP A 251 1.91 20.68 -1.84
C TRP A 251 1.73 19.89 -3.16
N ALA A 252 0.71 19.03 -3.23
CA ALA A 252 0.39 18.22 -4.40
C ALA A 252 -0.64 18.88 -5.32
N LYS A 253 -1.33 19.94 -4.87
CA LYS A 253 -2.28 20.72 -5.69
C LYS A 253 -1.52 21.57 -6.71
N LEU A 254 -2.00 21.59 -7.94
CA LEU A 254 -1.53 22.49 -8.99
C LEU A 254 -2.05 23.90 -8.69
N LYS A 255 -1.15 24.82 -8.37
CA LYS A 255 -1.50 26.24 -8.26
C LYS A 255 -1.97 26.72 -9.63
N SER A 256 -3.17 27.31 -9.70
CA SER A 256 -3.55 28.05 -10.89
C SER A 256 -2.55 29.19 -11.07
N SER A 257 -2.07 29.40 -12.30
CA SER A 257 -1.31 30.60 -12.65
C SER A 257 -2.25 31.81 -12.53
N GLY A 258 -2.39 32.31 -11.30
CA GLY A 258 -3.30 33.39 -10.92
C GLY A 258 -2.63 34.41 -10.00
N THR A 259 -1.30 34.42 -9.98
CA THR A 259 -0.53 35.59 -9.59
C THR A 259 0.38 35.86 -10.77
N ALA A 260 0.03 36.87 -11.56
CA ALA A 260 1.06 37.59 -12.28
C ALA A 260 2.15 37.88 -11.24
N GLU A 261 3.39 37.50 -11.53
CA GLU A 261 4.50 38.26 -10.99
C GLU A 261 4.16 39.72 -11.30
N GLU A 262 3.79 40.50 -10.27
CA GLU A 262 4.07 41.92 -10.28
C GLU A 262 5.59 42.01 -10.38
N LEU A 263 6.09 41.90 -11.60
CA LEU A 263 7.37 42.45 -11.97
C LEU A 263 7.31 43.90 -11.49
N PRO A 264 8.20 44.34 -10.59
CA PRO A 264 8.22 45.73 -10.20
C PRO A 264 8.35 46.53 -11.49
N LEU A 265 7.35 47.37 -11.77
CA LEU A 265 7.40 48.35 -12.83
C LEU A 265 8.72 49.08 -12.66
N LYS A 266 9.67 48.82 -13.55
CA LYS A 266 10.81 49.70 -13.73
C LYS A 266 10.21 51.00 -14.22
N ASP A 267 10.10 51.96 -13.32
CA ASP A 267 10.09 53.38 -13.65
C ASP A 267 11.35 53.65 -14.48
N ALA A 268 11.22 53.48 -15.79
CA ALA A 268 12.19 53.96 -16.76
C ALA A 268 11.63 55.28 -17.28
N ASP A 269 11.98 56.34 -16.55
CA ASP A 269 12.35 57.65 -17.06
C ASP A 269 11.58 58.13 -18.32
N MET A 270 10.34 58.56 -18.11
CA MET A 270 9.81 59.69 -18.86
C MET A 270 10.46 60.97 -18.31
N GLU A 271 11.64 61.35 -18.83
CA GLU A 271 12.09 62.75 -18.90
C GLU A 271 13.46 62.84 -19.59
N LYS A 272 13.46 63.30 -20.85
CA LYS A 272 14.28 64.41 -21.38
C LYS A 272 14.38 64.35 -22.91
N ASP A 273 13.30 64.74 -23.57
CA ASP A 273 13.39 65.49 -24.83
C ASP A 273 13.08 66.96 -24.52
N ALA A 274 14.11 67.68 -24.12
CA ALA A 274 14.18 69.14 -24.17
C ALA A 274 15.65 69.54 -24.05
N HIS A 275 16.34 69.63 -25.19
CA HIS A 275 17.24 70.72 -25.58
C HIS A 275 17.81 70.49 -26.97
#